data_AF-A0A1D6PR70-F1
#
_entry.id   AF-A0A1D6PR70-F1
#
_cell.length_a   1.000
_cell.length_b   1.000
_cell.length_c   1.000
_cell.angle_alpha   90.00
_cell.angle_beta   90.00
_cell.angle_gamma   90.00
#
_symmetry.space_group_name_H-M   'P 1'
#
loop_
_entity.id
_entity.type
_entity.pdbx_description
1 polymer ?
#
loop_
_entity_poly.entity_id
_entity_poly.type
_entity_poly.pdbx_seq_one_letter_code
_entity_poly.pdbx_strand_id
1 'polypeptide(L)'
;MTKFHNELEELPARFVGKPAAILFGMGYVTNSAIIPCLIGKGGLIISDSLNYNSIVNGARGSGATVRVFQHNCAQKLAHIRENSNFFRSELKKMVFEVLGDNDSPVMPIMLYNPAKIPAFSRECLRQKVAVVTVAFPATPLLARARICISTSHTREDLIKALDVISRVGDLVGIKYFPVEPPKIAGADHDKLE
;
A
#
# COMPACT_ATOMS: atom_id res chain seq x y z
N MET A 1 -6.48 13.96 -35.32
CA MET A 1 -5.49 13.02 -34.72
C MET A 1 -4.22 13.07 -35.55
N THR A 2 -3.03 13.07 -34.95
CA THR A 2 -1.76 13.11 -35.70
C THR A 2 -1.29 11.70 -36.06
N LYS A 3 -0.40 11.57 -37.06
CA LYS A 3 0.13 10.27 -37.55
C LYS A 3 0.64 9.34 -36.44
N PHE A 4 1.29 9.90 -35.41
CA PHE A 4 1.82 9.14 -34.28
C PHE A 4 0.75 8.53 -33.37
N HIS A 5 -0.43 9.15 -33.27
CA HIS A 5 -1.52 8.59 -32.48
C HIS A 5 -2.08 7.32 -33.15
N ASN A 6 -2.20 7.33 -34.48
CA ASN A 6 -2.69 6.17 -35.22
C ASN A 6 -1.73 4.98 -35.10
N GLU A 7 -0.42 5.22 -35.21
CA GLU A 7 0.58 4.16 -35.06
C GLU A 7 0.58 3.56 -33.65
N LEU A 8 0.44 4.42 -32.63
CA LEU A 8 0.37 4.00 -31.23
C LEU A 8 -0.90 3.21 -30.90
N GLU A 9 -2.01 3.40 -31.64
CA GLU A 9 -3.23 2.59 -31.50
C GLU A 9 -3.15 1.26 -32.27
N GLU A 10 -2.53 1.24 -33.44
CA GLU A 10 -2.35 0.01 -34.22
C GLU A 10 -1.44 -1.02 -33.52
N LEU A 11 -0.43 -0.57 -32.79
CA LEU A 11 0.55 -1.43 -32.13
C LEU A 11 -0.08 -2.33 -31.05
N PRO A 12 -0.83 -1.82 -30.05
CA PRO A 12 -1.56 -2.65 -29.09
C PRO A 12 -2.70 -3.44 -29.75
N ALA A 13 -3.34 -2.93 -30.80
CA ALA A 13 -4.38 -3.67 -31.52
C ALA A 13 -3.81 -4.94 -32.17
N ARG A 14 -2.68 -4.83 -32.89
CA ARG A 14 -1.94 -5.98 -33.44
C ARG A 14 -1.44 -6.92 -32.34
N PHE A 15 -0.93 -6.37 -31.24
CA PHE A 15 -0.41 -7.17 -30.11
C PHE A 15 -1.49 -8.02 -29.43
N VAL A 16 -2.67 -7.46 -29.17
CA VAL A 16 -3.80 -8.17 -28.54
C VAL A 16 -4.60 -8.99 -29.58
N GLY A 17 -4.33 -8.81 -30.87
CA GLY A 17 -5.04 -9.50 -31.96
C GLY A 17 -6.46 -8.98 -32.15
N LYS A 18 -6.65 -7.66 -32.02
CA LYS A 18 -7.95 -7.00 -32.15
C LYS A 18 -7.96 -6.06 -33.36
N PRO A 19 -9.13 -5.84 -33.99
CA PRO A 19 -9.21 -5.04 -35.21
C PRO A 19 -8.89 -3.55 -34.98
N ALA A 20 -9.00 -3.05 -33.74
CA ALA A 20 -8.68 -1.68 -33.38
C ALA A 20 -8.39 -1.57 -31.87
N ALA A 21 -7.72 -0.48 -31.48
CA ALA A 21 -7.55 -0.06 -30.08
C ALA A 21 -7.76 1.46 -29.98
N ILE A 22 -8.09 1.94 -28.78
CA ILE A 22 -8.27 3.38 -28.48
C ILE A 22 -7.38 3.73 -27.30
N LEU A 23 -6.63 4.82 -27.43
CA LEU A 23 -5.70 5.26 -26.40
C LEU A 23 -6.31 6.30 -25.44
N PHE A 24 -5.96 6.20 -24.17
CA PHE A 24 -6.24 7.21 -23.15
C PHE A 24 -4.95 7.64 -22.45
N GLY A 25 -4.84 8.91 -22.09
CA GLY A 25 -3.64 9.46 -21.46
C GLY A 25 -3.31 8.88 -20.07
N MET A 26 -4.27 8.22 -19.41
CA MET A 26 -4.10 7.61 -18.09
C MET A 26 -4.95 6.34 -17.94
N GLY A 27 -4.42 5.33 -17.24
CA GLY A 27 -5.13 4.07 -16.96
C GLY A 27 -6.42 4.25 -16.13
N TYR A 28 -6.49 5.29 -15.28
CA TYR A 28 -7.72 5.62 -14.56
C TYR A 28 -8.84 6.03 -15.52
N VAL A 29 -8.54 6.96 -16.43
CA VAL A 29 -9.50 7.53 -17.39
C VAL A 29 -10.04 6.46 -18.33
N THR A 30 -9.21 5.50 -18.71
CA THR A 30 -9.59 4.35 -19.55
C THR A 30 -10.84 3.66 -19.02
N ASN A 31 -10.86 3.32 -17.72
CA ASN A 31 -11.96 2.57 -17.12
C ASN A 31 -13.16 3.45 -16.78
N SER A 32 -12.93 4.65 -16.25
CA SER A 32 -14.02 5.52 -15.81
C SER A 32 -14.82 6.09 -16.98
N ALA A 33 -14.19 6.30 -18.15
CA ALA A 33 -14.84 6.83 -19.33
C ALA A 33 -15.52 5.75 -20.18
N ILE A 34 -14.94 4.53 -20.27
CA ILE A 34 -15.46 3.51 -21.18
C ILE A 34 -16.68 2.77 -20.64
N ILE A 35 -16.69 2.43 -19.34
CA ILE A 35 -17.74 1.59 -18.74
C ILE A 35 -19.14 2.23 -18.91
N PRO A 36 -19.34 3.55 -18.72
CA PRO A 36 -20.63 4.19 -18.98
C PRO A 36 -21.11 4.14 -20.44
N CYS A 37 -20.19 4.05 -21.40
CA CYS A 37 -20.53 3.95 -22.82
C CYS A 37 -20.95 2.54 -23.23
N LEU A 38 -20.53 1.52 -22.47
CA LEU A 38 -20.78 0.11 -22.80
C LEU A 38 -22.13 -0.40 -22.28
N ILE A 39 -22.59 0.10 -21.13
CA ILE A 39 -23.80 -0.38 -20.47
C ILE A 39 -24.50 0.77 -19.75
N GLY A 40 -25.83 0.77 -19.77
CA GLY A 40 -26.65 1.88 -19.28
C GLY A 40 -27.81 1.45 -18.38
N LYS A 41 -28.74 2.38 -18.12
CA LYS A 41 -29.94 2.13 -17.31
C LYS A 41 -30.72 0.92 -17.83
N GLY A 42 -31.03 -0.02 -16.93
CA GLY A 42 -31.66 -1.31 -17.26
C GLY A 42 -30.67 -2.48 -17.47
N GLY A 43 -29.36 -2.21 -17.57
CA GLY A 43 -28.31 -3.24 -17.59
C GLY A 43 -27.88 -3.71 -16.20
N LEU A 44 -27.10 -4.80 -16.14
CA LEU A 44 -26.53 -5.37 -14.91
C LEU A 44 -25.00 -5.43 -14.98
N ILE A 45 -24.33 -4.86 -13.98
CA ILE A 45 -22.87 -4.98 -13.78
C ILE A 45 -22.61 -5.79 -12.52
N ILE A 46 -21.86 -6.88 -12.62
CA ILE A 46 -21.38 -7.64 -11.47
C ILE A 46 -19.94 -7.20 -11.18
N SER A 47 -19.69 -6.61 -10.00
CA SER A 47 -18.38 -6.03 -9.66
C SER A 47 -17.83 -6.60 -8.35
N ASP A 48 -16.54 -6.84 -8.31
CA ASP A 48 -15.81 -7.16 -7.08
C ASP A 48 -15.71 -5.93 -6.15
N SER A 49 -15.66 -6.12 -4.82
CA SER A 49 -15.62 -5.00 -3.85
C SER A 49 -14.24 -4.38 -3.56
N LEU A 50 -13.11 -4.99 -3.96
CA LEU A 50 -11.78 -4.34 -3.94
C LEU A 50 -11.30 -3.96 -5.35
N ASN A 51 -12.21 -3.90 -6.33
CA ASN A 51 -11.89 -3.31 -7.62
C ASN A 51 -11.39 -1.87 -7.46
N TYR A 52 -10.35 -1.52 -8.23
CA TYR A 52 -9.74 -0.20 -8.19
C TYR A 52 -10.74 0.91 -8.56
N ASN A 53 -10.57 2.11 -7.96
CA ASN A 53 -11.57 3.19 -8.02
C ASN A 53 -11.99 3.59 -9.43
N SER A 54 -11.11 3.47 -10.43
CA SER A 54 -11.45 3.80 -11.82
C SER A 54 -12.59 2.93 -12.37
N ILE A 55 -12.60 1.65 -12.01
CA ILE A 55 -13.62 0.68 -12.44
C ILE A 55 -14.92 0.92 -11.67
N VAL A 56 -14.81 1.17 -10.36
CA VAL A 56 -15.96 1.48 -9.50
C VAL A 56 -16.69 2.73 -9.98
N ASN A 57 -15.95 3.79 -10.32
CA ASN A 57 -16.52 5.05 -10.79
C ASN A 57 -17.12 4.93 -12.19
N GLY A 58 -16.48 4.17 -13.10
CA GLY A 58 -17.07 3.85 -14.39
C GLY A 58 -18.38 3.07 -14.27
N ALA A 59 -18.41 2.04 -13.42
CA ALA A 59 -19.62 1.24 -13.18
C ALA A 59 -20.76 2.07 -12.57
N ARG A 60 -20.47 2.99 -11.64
CA ARG A 60 -21.49 3.89 -11.06
C ARG A 60 -22.00 4.92 -12.06
N GLY A 61 -21.10 5.53 -12.84
CA GLY A 61 -21.43 6.54 -13.85
C GLY A 61 -22.27 6.00 -15.02
N SER A 62 -22.31 4.68 -15.20
CA SER A 62 -23.08 4.00 -16.24
C SER A 62 -24.60 4.09 -16.06
N GLY A 63 -25.09 4.27 -14.83
CA GLY A 63 -26.53 4.20 -14.53
C GLY A 63 -27.13 2.79 -14.60
N ALA A 64 -26.33 1.75 -14.84
CA ALA A 64 -26.73 0.35 -14.79
C ALA A 64 -26.94 -0.13 -13.34
N THR A 65 -27.68 -1.24 -13.18
CA THR A 65 -27.81 -1.91 -11.88
C THR A 65 -26.49 -2.57 -11.53
N VAL A 66 -25.84 -2.16 -10.46
CA VAL A 66 -24.58 -2.79 -10.01
C VAL A 66 -24.87 -3.79 -8.89
N ARG A 67 -24.36 -5.01 -9.03
CA ARG A 67 -24.33 -6.04 -7.98
C ARG A 67 -22.89 -6.27 -7.58
N VAL A 68 -22.56 -5.79 -6.40
CA VAL A 68 -21.21 -5.95 -5.85
C VAL A 68 -21.16 -7.28 -5.11
N PHE A 69 -20.25 -8.16 -5.51
CA PHE A 69 -19.94 -9.33 -4.70
C PHE A 69 -18.79 -8.98 -3.75
N GLN A 70 -18.87 -9.50 -2.53
CA GLN A 70 -17.95 -9.15 -1.47
C GLN A 70 -16.54 -9.58 -1.85
N HIS A 71 -15.61 -8.63 -1.92
CA HIS A 71 -14.20 -8.96 -1.98
C HIS A 71 -13.77 -9.39 -0.60
N ASN A 72 -13.81 -10.69 -0.39
CA ASN A 72 -13.19 -11.32 0.76
C ASN A 72 -13.57 -10.66 2.13
N CYS A 73 -14.86 -10.67 2.52
CA CYS A 73 -15.39 -10.62 3.91
C CYS A 73 -15.11 -9.38 4.83
N ALA A 74 -16.15 -8.77 5.43
CA ALA A 74 -16.08 -7.62 6.36
C ALA A 74 -15.22 -7.84 7.62
N GLN A 75 -15.17 -9.08 8.12
CA GLN A 75 -14.27 -9.46 9.21
C GLN A 75 -12.79 -9.30 8.80
N LYS A 76 -12.45 -9.53 7.53
CA LYS A 76 -11.08 -9.37 7.04
C LYS A 76 -10.66 -7.89 6.96
N LEU A 77 -11.59 -6.96 6.70
CA LEU A 77 -11.29 -5.54 6.68
C LEU A 77 -10.98 -4.98 8.08
N ALA A 78 -11.75 -5.39 9.10
CA ALA A 78 -11.42 -5.06 10.49
C ALA A 78 -10.07 -5.65 10.90
N HIS A 79 -9.79 -6.89 10.47
CA HIS A 79 -8.55 -7.59 10.77
C HIS A 79 -7.30 -6.92 10.15
N ILE A 80 -7.33 -6.55 8.86
CA ILE A 80 -6.18 -5.84 8.24
C ILE A 80 -5.96 -4.47 8.88
N ARG A 81 -7.04 -3.77 9.26
CA ARG A 81 -6.95 -2.49 9.96
C ARG A 81 -6.27 -2.66 11.32
N GLU A 82 -6.72 -3.61 12.11
CA GLU A 82 -6.15 -3.91 13.43
C GLU A 82 -4.67 -4.30 13.32
N ASN A 83 -4.33 -5.19 12.39
CA ASN A 83 -2.95 -5.62 12.16
C ASN A 83 -2.06 -4.48 11.67
N SER A 84 -2.56 -3.63 10.77
CA SER A 84 -1.81 -2.48 10.26
C SER A 84 -1.53 -1.46 11.36
N ASN A 85 -2.50 -1.18 12.22
CA ASN A 85 -2.33 -0.25 13.33
C ASN A 85 -1.42 -0.80 14.41
N PHE A 86 -1.58 -2.07 14.77
CA PHE A 86 -0.67 -2.76 15.69
C PHE A 86 0.76 -2.66 15.19
N PHE A 87 1.03 -3.12 13.97
CA PHE A 87 2.39 -3.14 13.42
C PHE A 87 2.99 -1.73 13.30
N ARG A 88 2.20 -0.74 12.87
CA ARG A 88 2.63 0.67 12.82
C ARG A 88 3.00 1.19 14.20
N SER A 89 2.16 0.93 15.22
CA SER A 89 2.42 1.39 16.58
C SER A 89 3.70 0.79 17.15
N GLU A 90 3.96 -0.49 16.90
CA GLU A 90 5.18 -1.16 17.35
C GLU A 90 6.43 -0.63 16.63
N LEU A 91 6.38 -0.42 15.32
CA LEU A 91 7.49 0.23 14.60
C LEU A 91 7.80 1.63 15.15
N LYS A 92 6.77 2.43 15.46
CA LYS A 92 6.95 3.76 16.05
C LYS A 92 7.56 3.69 17.45
N LYS A 93 7.12 2.74 18.30
CA LYS A 93 7.73 2.47 19.61
C LYS A 93 9.18 2.01 19.49
N MET A 94 9.50 1.26 18.44
CA MET A 94 10.85 0.85 18.06
C MET A 94 11.63 1.95 17.34
N VAL A 95 11.14 3.20 17.36
CA VAL A 95 11.93 4.38 17.02
C VAL A 95 12.26 4.48 15.51
N PHE A 96 11.47 3.79 14.69
CA PHE A 96 11.50 3.92 13.23
C PHE A 96 10.68 5.11 12.76
N GLU A 97 11.13 5.76 11.69
CA GLU A 97 10.32 6.74 10.98
C GLU A 97 9.39 6.06 9.99
N VAL A 98 8.11 6.01 10.33
CA VAL A 98 7.06 5.39 9.52
C VAL A 98 6.17 6.46 8.92
N LEU A 99 6.13 6.53 7.59
CA LEU A 99 5.25 7.44 6.87
C LEU A 99 3.83 6.89 6.71
N GLY A 100 2.90 7.82 6.46
CA GLY A 100 1.49 7.52 6.16
C GLY A 100 0.58 7.46 7.38
N ASP A 101 -0.72 7.42 7.10
CA ASP A 101 -1.77 7.55 8.10
C ASP A 101 -2.15 6.22 8.76
N ASN A 102 -2.81 6.31 9.92
CA ASN A 102 -3.44 5.17 10.56
C ASN A 102 -4.45 4.49 9.62
N ASP A 103 -4.71 3.20 9.82
CA ASP A 103 -5.58 2.35 8.99
C ASP A 103 -5.03 2.03 7.58
N SER A 104 -3.97 2.70 7.12
CA SER A 104 -3.29 2.32 5.87
C SER A 104 -2.51 1.01 6.05
N PRO A 105 -2.71 0.01 5.18
CA PRO A 105 -1.91 -1.22 5.17
C PRO A 105 -0.51 -1.01 4.58
N VAL A 106 -0.24 0.14 3.97
CA VAL A 106 1.06 0.49 3.40
C VAL A 106 1.76 1.47 4.33
N MET A 107 2.97 1.11 4.75
CA MET A 107 3.77 1.84 5.73
C MET A 107 5.22 1.87 5.27
N PRO A 108 5.65 2.98 4.66
CA PRO A 108 7.04 3.19 4.32
C PRO A 108 7.89 3.48 5.57
N ILE A 109 8.95 2.72 5.80
CA ILE A 109 9.99 2.98 6.78
C ILE A 109 11.13 3.74 6.10
N MET A 110 11.52 4.90 6.62
CA MET A 110 12.59 5.69 6.02
C MET A 110 13.96 5.07 6.30
N LEU A 111 14.72 4.83 5.24
CA LEU A 111 16.12 4.41 5.30
C LEU A 111 17.05 5.62 5.10
N TYR A 112 16.56 6.66 4.42
CA TYR A 112 17.26 7.89 4.01
C TYR A 112 18.39 7.66 3.03
N ASN A 113 19.40 6.89 3.42
CA ASN A 113 20.57 6.60 2.61
C ASN A 113 20.34 5.36 1.73
N PRO A 114 20.38 5.48 0.38
CA PRO A 114 20.25 4.34 -0.53
C PRO A 114 21.27 3.21 -0.30
N ALA A 115 22.47 3.52 0.21
CA ALA A 115 23.47 2.49 0.51
C ALA A 115 23.02 1.51 1.61
N LYS A 116 22.05 1.89 2.45
CA LYS A 116 21.48 1.03 3.50
C LYS A 116 20.45 0.04 2.98
N ILE A 117 19.86 0.27 1.80
CA ILE A 117 18.88 -0.64 1.17
C ILE A 117 19.39 -2.08 1.07
N PRO A 118 20.55 -2.35 0.42
CA PRO A 118 21.01 -3.72 0.24
C PRO A 118 21.31 -4.41 1.56
N ALA A 119 21.86 -3.69 2.54
CA ALA A 119 22.13 -4.24 3.87
C ALA A 119 20.84 -4.60 4.59
N PHE A 120 19.88 -3.67 4.66
CA PHE A 120 18.60 -3.89 5.32
C PHE A 120 17.79 -5.02 4.67
N SER A 121 17.67 -5.02 3.34
CA SER A 121 16.90 -6.04 2.62
C SER A 121 17.53 -7.44 2.76
N ARG A 122 18.85 -7.56 2.62
CA ARG A 122 19.53 -8.87 2.69
C ARG A 122 19.54 -9.43 4.10
N GLU A 123 19.78 -8.62 5.12
CA GLU A 123 19.83 -9.10 6.51
C GLU A 123 18.43 -9.50 7.03
N CYS A 124 17.37 -8.81 6.61
CA CYS A 124 16.00 -9.28 6.83
C CYS A 124 15.75 -10.63 6.12
N LEU A 125 16.19 -10.75 4.86
CA LEU A 125 15.99 -11.97 4.07
C LEU A 125 16.75 -13.18 4.67
N ARG A 126 17.95 -12.97 5.20
CA ARG A 126 18.71 -14.02 5.93
C ARG A 126 17.96 -14.57 7.14
N GLN A 127 17.14 -13.74 7.77
CA GLN A 127 16.24 -14.12 8.86
C GLN A 127 14.85 -14.56 8.38
N LYS A 128 14.72 -14.84 7.07
CA LYS A 128 13.50 -15.32 6.40
C LYS A 128 12.36 -14.29 6.42
N VAL A 129 12.67 -12.99 6.38
CA VAL A 129 11.70 -11.91 6.23
C VAL A 129 12.05 -11.09 4.98
N ALA A 130 11.22 -11.18 3.95
CA ALA A 130 11.43 -10.40 2.73
C ALA A 130 10.83 -9.00 2.90
N VAL A 131 11.61 -7.97 2.56
CA VAL A 131 11.17 -6.57 2.62
C VAL A 131 11.38 -5.90 1.27
N VAL A 132 10.33 -5.23 0.79
CA VAL A 132 10.38 -4.46 -0.46
C VAL A 132 11.00 -3.10 -0.17
N THR A 133 12.17 -2.84 -0.75
CA THR A 133 12.86 -1.53 -0.68
C THR A 133 12.67 -0.76 -1.97
N VAL A 134 12.50 0.55 -1.87
CA VAL A 134 12.25 1.45 -2.99
C VAL A 134 13.24 2.61 -2.93
N ALA A 135 13.81 2.95 -4.08
CA ALA A 135 14.70 4.09 -4.30
C ALA A 135 14.41 4.70 -5.69
N PHE A 136 15.18 5.74 -6.05
CA PHE A 136 15.17 6.33 -7.38
C PHE A 136 15.29 5.25 -8.48
N PRO A 137 14.52 5.35 -9.59
CA PRO A 137 13.66 6.47 -10.02
C PRO A 137 12.22 6.43 -9.48
N ALA A 138 11.83 5.38 -8.74
CA ALA A 138 10.45 5.21 -8.27
C ALA A 138 10.05 6.19 -7.16
N THR A 139 11.03 6.75 -6.44
CA THR A 139 10.87 7.83 -5.45
C THR A 139 11.98 8.87 -5.63
N PRO A 140 11.83 10.10 -5.11
CA PRO A 140 12.95 11.02 -4.94
C PRO A 140 14.13 10.34 -4.23
N LEU A 141 15.32 10.95 -4.25
CA LEU A 141 16.60 10.33 -3.81
C LEU A 141 16.63 9.70 -2.41
N LEU A 142 15.61 9.95 -1.57
CA LEU A 142 15.44 9.33 -0.27
C LEU A 142 14.95 7.87 -0.38
N ALA A 143 15.75 6.97 0.17
CA ALA A 143 15.45 5.55 0.22
C ALA A 143 14.43 5.19 1.33
N ARG A 144 13.55 4.22 1.04
CA ARG A 144 12.57 3.71 2.00
C ARG A 144 12.25 2.23 1.80
N ALA A 145 11.90 1.52 2.87
CA ALA A 145 11.34 0.18 2.82
C ALA A 145 9.81 0.26 2.87
N ARG A 146 9.10 -0.27 1.87
CA ARG A 146 7.65 -0.28 1.82
C ARG A 146 7.12 -1.56 2.45
N ILE A 147 6.63 -1.46 3.67
CA ILE A 147 5.93 -2.58 4.34
C ILE A 147 4.46 -2.55 3.93
N CYS A 148 3.92 -3.72 3.56
CA CYS A 148 2.53 -3.90 3.16
C CYS A 148 1.90 -5.00 4.00
N ILE A 149 0.96 -4.64 4.86
CA ILE A 149 0.18 -5.59 5.67
C ILE A 149 -0.99 -6.10 4.84
N SER A 150 -1.27 -7.40 4.98
CA SER A 150 -2.37 -8.10 4.33
C SER A 150 -3.19 -8.84 5.37
N THR A 151 -4.44 -9.14 5.03
CA THR A 151 -5.37 -9.96 5.84
C THR A 151 -4.85 -11.37 6.10
N SER A 152 -3.90 -11.86 5.31
CA SER A 152 -3.33 -13.21 5.44
C SER A 152 -2.22 -13.34 6.48
N HIS A 153 -1.68 -12.24 6.99
CA HIS A 153 -0.64 -12.30 8.02
C HIS A 153 -1.27 -12.60 9.39
N THR A 154 -0.75 -13.59 10.10
CA THR A 154 -1.16 -13.85 11.48
C THR A 154 -0.46 -12.91 12.45
N ARG A 155 -0.92 -12.89 13.71
CA ARG A 155 -0.28 -12.05 14.74
C ARG A 155 1.17 -12.47 14.99
N GLU A 156 1.45 -13.77 14.91
CA GLU A 156 2.78 -14.35 15.06
C GLU A 156 3.71 -13.92 13.93
N ASP A 157 3.23 -13.90 12.68
CA ASP A 157 3.98 -13.40 11.53
C ASP A 157 4.41 -11.94 11.74
N LEU A 158 3.48 -11.11 12.22
CA LEU A 158 3.72 -9.69 12.48
C LEU A 158 4.76 -9.50 13.59
N ILE A 159 4.64 -10.22 14.70
CA ILE A 159 5.59 -10.16 15.82
C ILE A 159 6.98 -10.61 15.37
N LYS A 160 7.07 -11.70 14.61
CA LYS A 160 8.34 -12.18 14.04
C LYS A 160 8.96 -11.17 13.10
N ALA A 161 8.17 -10.55 12.22
CA ALA A 161 8.65 -9.52 11.30
C ALA A 161 9.14 -8.29 12.07
N LEU A 162 8.43 -7.86 13.12
CA LEU A 162 8.85 -6.75 13.99
C LEU A 162 10.19 -7.03 14.69
N ASP A 163 10.36 -8.23 15.26
CA ASP A 163 11.60 -8.66 15.92
C ASP A 163 12.79 -8.62 14.95
N VAL A 164 12.63 -9.19 13.75
CA VAL A 164 13.67 -9.17 12.71
C VAL A 164 13.97 -7.74 12.24
N ILE A 165 12.94 -6.95 11.92
CA ILE A 165 13.10 -5.57 11.46
C ILE A 165 13.78 -4.72 12.53
N SER A 166 13.43 -4.91 13.81
CA SER A 166 14.04 -4.21 14.94
C SER A 166 15.54 -4.50 15.02
N ARG A 167 15.93 -5.79 15.07
CA ARG A 167 17.34 -6.20 15.14
C ARG A 167 18.15 -5.71 13.95
N VAL A 168 17.63 -5.88 12.74
CA VAL A 168 18.31 -5.42 11.52
C VAL A 168 18.35 -3.89 11.47
N GLY A 169 17.33 -3.23 12.01
CA GLY A 169 17.27 -1.78 12.13
C GLY A 169 18.37 -1.21 13.01
N ASP A 170 18.69 -1.89 14.13
CA ASP A 170 19.84 -1.56 14.99
C ASP A 170 21.16 -1.77 14.25
N LEU A 171 21.32 -2.92 13.59
CA LEU A 171 22.53 -3.28 12.85
C LEU A 171 22.85 -2.29 11.73
N VAL A 172 21.84 -1.87 10.96
CA VAL A 172 21.99 -0.95 9.82
C VAL A 172 21.94 0.52 10.25
N GLY A 173 21.57 0.78 11.51
CA GLY A 173 21.49 2.12 12.09
C GLY A 173 20.39 2.97 11.45
N ILE A 174 19.15 2.48 11.39
CA ILE A 174 18.00 3.17 10.77
C ILE A 174 16.90 3.54 11.78
N LYS A 175 17.17 3.43 13.09
CA LYS A 175 16.34 3.96 14.17
C LYS A 175 16.86 5.34 14.55
N TYR A 176 16.26 6.36 13.94
CA TYR A 176 16.81 7.73 13.96
C TYR A 176 16.30 8.59 15.12
N PHE A 177 15.17 8.23 15.73
CA PHE A 177 14.62 8.99 16.85
C PHE A 177 15.28 8.59 18.19
N PRO A 178 15.15 9.41 19.25
CA PRO A 178 15.50 8.99 20.60
C PRO A 178 14.40 8.10 21.20
N VAL A 179 14.79 7.16 22.06
CA VAL A 179 13.84 6.40 22.90
C VAL A 179 13.24 7.39 23.91
N GLU A 180 11.92 7.58 23.92
CA GLU A 180 11.27 8.36 24.99
C GLU A 180 11.62 7.74 26.35
N PRO A 181 12.09 8.52 27.34
CA PRO A 181 12.35 7.99 28.67
C PRO A 181 11.03 7.46 29.27
N PRO A 182 11.07 6.38 30.06
CA PRO A 182 9.87 5.82 30.68
C PRO A 182 9.16 6.90 31.50
N LYS A 183 7.85 7.10 31.25
CA LYS A 183 7.01 7.97 32.08
C LYS A 183 7.02 7.40 33.50
N ILE A 184 7.67 8.09 34.43
CA ILE A 184 7.62 7.77 35.85
C ILE A 184 6.17 7.94 36.29
N ALA A 185 5.53 6.84 36.69
CA ALA A 185 4.17 6.86 37.19
C ALA A 185 4.15 7.43 38.62
N GLY A 186 3.38 8.51 38.82
CA GLY A 186 2.89 8.94 40.13
C GLY A 186 3.88 9.70 41.01
N ALA A 187 3.92 11.03 40.87
CA ALA A 187 4.10 11.90 42.02
C ALA A 187 2.73 12.53 42.31
N ASP A 188 1.99 11.91 43.23
CA ASP A 188 0.87 12.55 43.92
C ASP A 188 1.44 13.79 44.63
N HIS A 189 1.35 14.95 43.99
CA HIS A 189 1.46 16.23 44.66
C HIS A 189 0.06 16.71 44.98
N ASP A 190 -0.57 16.04 45.95
CA ASP A 190 -1.71 16.61 46.65
C ASP A 190 -1.74 16.06 48.08
N LYS A 191 -1.02 16.75 48.98
CA LYS A 191 -1.26 16.91 50.43
C LYS A 191 -0.04 17.54 51.13
N LEU A 192 -0.34 18.50 52.02
CA LEU A 192 0.53 19.25 52.96
C LEU A 192 1.17 20.48 52.30
N GLU A 193 0.85 21.74 52.61
CA GLU A 193 0.13 22.40 53.72
C GLU A 193 -0.62 23.64 53.19
#